data_AF-A0AAT9RFT6-F1
#
_entry.id   AF-A0AAT9RFT6-F1
#
_cell.length_a   1.000
_cell.length_b   1.000
_cell.length_c   1.000
_cell.angle_alpha   90.00
_cell.angle_beta   90.00
_cell.angle_gamma   90.00
#
_symmetry.space_group_name_H-M   'P 1'
#
loop_
_entity.id
_entity.type
_entity.pdbx_description
1 polymer ?
#
loop_
_entity_poly.entity_id
_entity_poly.type
_entity_poly.pdbx_seq_one_letter_code
_entity_poly.pdbx_strand_id
1 'polypeptide(L)'
;MLVGAAGAGLLVGCSTGGEGSEGAGGSPSVVEKARARVAKDSGGLVERYDAVIAAHPALAALLTPLRAEVVRHAQAFGGGKGAASASASASASPAGSASPSASPSPVPEDPKAALAKLAAAERALADKRAKALSAVPGEVARLMASVAAAGAGHAYLLTEGAK
;
A
#
# COMPACT_ATOMS: atom_id res chain seq x y z
N MET A 1 14.01 47.47 -44.62
CA MET A 1 13.01 47.08 -45.64
C MET A 1 13.35 45.68 -46.17
N LEU A 2 12.76 44.64 -45.59
CA LEU A 2 12.33 43.40 -46.28
C LEU A 2 11.49 42.54 -45.30
N VAL A 3 10.18 42.51 -45.58
CA VAL A 3 9.20 41.40 -45.48
C VAL A 3 9.29 40.40 -44.32
N GLY A 4 8.21 40.32 -43.53
CA GLY A 4 7.98 39.28 -42.54
C GLY A 4 7.35 38.00 -43.09
N ALA A 5 7.24 36.99 -42.22
CA ALA A 5 6.27 35.90 -42.36
C ALA A 5 5.87 35.40 -40.96
N ALA A 6 4.57 35.43 -40.68
CA ALA A 6 3.96 34.90 -39.48
C ALA A 6 3.85 33.37 -39.58
N GLY A 7 4.38 32.66 -38.60
CA GLY A 7 4.19 31.22 -38.44
C GLY A 7 3.16 30.93 -37.35
N ALA A 8 1.89 30.85 -37.71
CA ALA A 8 0.85 30.26 -36.88
C ALA A 8 0.92 28.74 -37.02
N GLY A 9 1.56 28.07 -36.06
CA GLY A 9 1.55 26.61 -35.92
C GLY A 9 0.39 26.19 -35.03
N LEU A 10 -0.61 25.54 -35.64
CA LEU A 10 -1.80 24.99 -35.00
C LEU A 10 -1.43 23.91 -33.97
N LEU A 11 -1.99 24.01 -32.75
CA LEU A 11 -2.06 22.91 -31.80
C LEU A 11 -3.04 21.84 -32.35
N VAL A 12 -2.52 20.82 -33.03
CA VAL A 12 -3.28 19.59 -33.30
C VAL A 12 -3.25 18.74 -32.04
N GLY A 13 -4.41 18.66 -31.40
CA GLY A 13 -4.71 17.62 -30.43
C GLY A 13 -5.10 16.29 -31.09
N CYS A 14 -4.91 15.24 -30.30
CA CYS A 14 -5.69 14.01 -30.22
C CYS A 14 -5.42 12.82 -31.17
N SER A 15 -5.02 11.74 -30.49
CA SER A 15 -5.47 10.34 -30.63
C SER A 15 -4.75 9.45 -31.65
N THR A 16 -3.78 8.67 -31.14
CA THR A 16 -3.47 7.36 -31.73
C THR A 16 -4.09 6.28 -30.83
N GLY A 17 -5.34 5.93 -31.13
CA GLY A 17 -5.86 4.61 -30.80
C GLY A 17 -5.09 3.60 -31.65
N GLY A 18 -4.20 2.86 -31.00
CA GLY A 18 -3.53 1.69 -31.59
C GLY A 18 -4.07 0.45 -30.90
N GLU A 19 -5.10 -0.15 -31.49
CA GLU A 19 -5.47 -1.54 -31.22
C GLU A 19 -4.36 -2.44 -31.78
N GLY A 20 -3.53 -2.95 -30.87
CA GLY A 20 -2.58 -4.02 -31.10
C GLY A 20 -2.66 -4.98 -29.91
N SER A 21 -3.35 -6.11 -30.12
CA SER A 21 -3.66 -7.12 -29.12
C SER A 21 -2.40 -7.85 -28.61
N GLU A 22 -2.47 -8.20 -27.33
CA GLU A 22 -1.77 -9.30 -26.66
C GLU A 22 -0.29 -9.15 -26.29
N GLY A 23 -0.08 -8.41 -25.18
CA GLY A 23 1.02 -8.66 -24.25
C GLY A 23 0.51 -8.72 -22.81
N ALA A 24 0.08 -9.91 -22.36
CA ALA A 24 -0.17 -10.33 -20.95
C ALA A 24 -0.49 -9.20 -19.93
N GLY A 25 -1.51 -8.39 -20.21
CA GLY A 25 -1.94 -7.29 -19.35
C GLY A 25 -3.20 -7.69 -18.61
N GLY A 26 -3.08 -8.08 -17.34
CA GLY A 26 -4.25 -8.33 -16.48
C GLY A 26 -5.21 -7.12 -16.51
N SER A 27 -6.52 -7.39 -16.48
CA SER A 27 -7.54 -6.34 -16.60
C SER A 27 -7.29 -5.20 -15.60
N PRO A 28 -7.54 -3.93 -15.96
CA PRO A 28 -7.28 -2.77 -15.08
C PRO A 28 -7.90 -2.93 -13.69
N SER A 29 -9.04 -3.62 -13.59
CA SER A 29 -9.72 -3.95 -12.34
C SER A 29 -8.91 -4.88 -11.40
N VAL A 30 -8.08 -5.78 -11.91
CA VAL A 30 -7.22 -6.67 -11.11
C VAL A 30 -6.09 -5.87 -10.48
N VAL A 31 -5.48 -4.97 -11.24
CA VAL A 31 -4.42 -4.07 -10.76
C VAL A 31 -4.95 -3.15 -9.68
N GLU A 32 -6.10 -2.51 -9.90
CA GLU A 32 -6.71 -1.62 -8.91
C GLU A 32 -7.09 -2.36 -7.63
N LYS A 33 -7.66 -3.57 -7.74
CA LYS A 33 -7.96 -4.41 -6.56
C LYS A 33 -6.69 -4.81 -5.81
N ALA A 34 -5.60 -5.12 -6.50
CA ALA A 34 -4.33 -5.45 -5.88
C ALA A 34 -3.75 -4.24 -5.13
N ARG A 35 -3.75 -3.05 -5.75
CA ARG A 35 -3.33 -1.79 -5.12
C ARG A 35 -4.15 -1.49 -3.87
N ALA A 36 -5.47 -1.51 -3.98
CA ALA A 36 -6.38 -1.25 -2.86
C ALA A 36 -6.16 -2.24 -1.69
N ARG A 37 -5.94 -3.53 -2.00
CA ARG A 37 -5.64 -4.54 -0.98
C ARG A 37 -4.31 -4.27 -0.28
N VAL A 38 -3.24 -3.95 -1.02
CA VAL A 38 -1.95 -3.65 -0.40
C VAL A 38 -2.04 -2.39 0.47
N ALA A 39 -2.73 -1.34 0.01
CA ALA A 39 -2.93 -0.13 0.79
C ALA A 39 -3.69 -0.42 2.10
N LYS A 40 -4.80 -1.16 2.03
CA LYS A 40 -5.59 -1.55 3.21
C LYS A 40 -4.81 -2.40 4.20
N ASP A 41 -4.15 -3.44 3.72
CA ASP A 41 -3.37 -4.34 4.58
C ASP A 41 -2.18 -3.61 5.23
N SER A 42 -1.56 -2.66 4.53
CA SER A 42 -0.50 -1.80 5.09
C SER A 42 -1.04 -0.84 6.13
N GLY A 43 -2.22 -0.25 5.92
CA GLY A 43 -2.90 0.59 6.92
C GLY A 43 -3.18 -0.17 8.22
N GLY A 44 -3.71 -1.40 8.13
CA GLY A 44 -3.92 -2.24 9.31
C GLY A 44 -2.62 -2.65 10.02
N LEU A 45 -1.48 -2.62 9.34
CA LEU A 45 -0.17 -2.81 9.96
C LEU A 45 0.32 -1.54 10.67
N VAL A 46 0.08 -0.34 10.11
CA VAL A 46 0.37 0.95 10.77
C VAL A 46 -0.36 1.03 12.12
N GLU A 47 -1.65 0.66 12.16
CA GLU A 47 -2.43 0.62 13.41
C GLU A 47 -1.81 -0.29 14.48
N ARG A 48 -1.20 -1.42 14.07
CA ARG A 48 -0.49 -2.31 15.00
C ARG A 48 0.80 -1.68 15.52
N TYR A 49 1.56 -0.99 14.67
CA TYR A 49 2.72 -0.21 15.12
C TYR A 49 2.29 0.87 16.12
N ASP A 50 1.21 1.61 15.84
CA ASP A 50 0.66 2.62 16.75
C ASP A 50 0.29 2.02 18.11
N ALA A 51 -0.42 0.89 18.11
CA ALA A 51 -0.80 0.21 19.33
C ALA A 51 0.41 -0.24 20.16
N VAL A 52 1.45 -0.77 19.51
CA VAL A 52 2.69 -1.19 20.21
C VAL A 52 3.45 0.02 20.74
N ILE A 53 3.58 1.10 19.98
CA ILE A 53 4.23 2.35 20.43
C ILE A 53 3.49 2.95 21.63
N ALA A 54 2.15 2.95 21.60
CA ALA A 54 1.33 3.46 22.69
C ALA A 54 1.46 2.62 23.97
N ALA A 55 1.49 1.30 23.84
CA ALA A 55 1.65 0.38 24.98
C ALA A 55 3.10 0.36 25.51
N HIS A 56 4.10 0.56 24.64
CA HIS A 56 5.52 0.45 24.95
C HIS A 56 6.30 1.68 24.48
N PRO A 57 6.18 2.84 25.17
CA PRO A 57 6.85 4.08 24.75
C PRO A 57 8.37 3.96 24.63
N ALA A 58 9.00 3.08 25.41
CA ALA A 58 10.44 2.80 25.34
C ALA A 58 10.88 2.22 23.98
N LEU A 59 9.98 1.59 23.22
CA LEU A 59 10.25 1.07 21.88
C LEU A 59 10.08 2.11 20.77
N ALA A 60 9.57 3.31 21.08
CA ALA A 60 9.18 4.31 20.08
C ALA A 60 10.34 4.73 19.15
N ALA A 61 11.58 4.81 19.69
CA ALA A 61 12.76 5.16 18.90
C ALA A 61 13.07 4.11 17.83
N LEU A 62 12.88 2.82 18.14
CA LEU A 62 13.07 1.71 17.21
C LEU A 62 11.92 1.61 16.20
N LEU A 63 10.68 1.80 16.67
CA LEU A 63 9.47 1.53 15.89
C LEU A 63 9.03 2.68 14.98
N THR A 64 9.30 3.94 15.35
CA THR A 64 8.87 5.11 14.57
C THR A 64 9.40 5.11 13.13
N PRO A 65 10.69 4.85 12.85
CA PRO A 65 11.20 4.78 11.49
C PRO A 65 10.52 3.67 10.67
N LEU A 66 10.37 2.47 11.24
CA LEU A 66 9.73 1.33 10.56
C LEU A 66 8.25 1.62 10.26
N ARG A 67 7.53 2.25 11.20
CA ARG A 67 6.16 2.70 10.98
C ARG A 67 6.07 3.69 9.81
N ALA A 68 6.99 4.65 9.72
CA ALA A 68 7.00 5.64 8.65
C ALA A 68 7.23 5.00 7.27
N GLU A 69 8.06 3.96 7.18
CA GLU A 69 8.22 3.13 5.98
C GLU A 69 6.89 2.46 5.59
N VAL A 70 6.19 1.83 6.54
CA VAL A 70 4.89 1.17 6.28
C VAL A 70 3.82 2.16 5.81
N VAL A 71 3.79 3.37 6.38
CA VAL A 71 2.92 4.46 5.92
C VAL A 71 3.21 4.81 4.47
N ARG A 72 4.48 4.97 4.10
CA ARG A 72 4.89 5.25 2.71
C ARG A 72 4.56 4.12 1.75
N HIS A 73 4.71 2.86 2.19
CA HIS A 73 4.24 1.72 1.41
C HIS A 73 2.73 1.82 1.15
N ALA A 74 1.91 2.12 2.16
CA ALA A 74 0.47 2.31 1.96
C ALA A 74 0.15 3.43 0.96
N GLN A 75 0.87 4.55 1.04
CA GLN A 75 0.71 5.68 0.12
C GLN A 75 1.08 5.34 -1.32
N ALA A 76 2.15 4.57 -1.54
CA ALA A 76 2.59 4.13 -2.87
C ALA A 76 1.53 3.32 -3.64
N PHE A 77 0.63 2.65 -2.92
CA PHE A 77 -0.47 1.87 -3.50
C PHE A 77 -1.82 2.60 -3.51
N GLY A 78 -1.86 3.91 -3.20
CA GLY A 78 -3.07 4.73 -3.31
C GLY A 78 -3.50 5.48 -2.05
N GLY A 79 -2.73 5.38 -0.95
CA GLY A 79 -3.03 6.09 0.30
C GLY A 79 -2.92 7.63 0.25
N GLY A 80 -2.59 8.25 -0.89
CA GLY A 80 -2.38 9.71 -1.00
C GLY A 80 -3.18 10.46 -2.07
N LYS A 81 -3.95 9.81 -2.94
CA LYS A 81 -4.63 10.46 -4.08
C LYS A 81 -6.04 9.91 -4.37
N GLY A 82 -6.84 9.75 -3.33
CA GLY A 82 -8.28 9.45 -3.43
C GLY A 82 -9.20 10.48 -2.76
N ALA A 83 -8.65 11.58 -2.21
CA ALA A 83 -9.41 12.59 -1.46
C ALA A 83 -9.74 13.87 -2.26
N ALA A 84 -9.44 13.92 -3.56
CA ALA A 84 -9.75 15.08 -4.41
C ALA A 84 -10.22 14.64 -5.80
N SER A 85 -11.28 13.84 -5.85
CA SER A 85 -12.28 13.80 -6.94
C SER A 85 -13.25 12.64 -6.68
N ALA A 86 -14.07 12.78 -5.65
CA ALA A 86 -15.34 12.07 -5.55
C ALA A 86 -16.36 13.11 -5.11
N SER A 87 -16.96 13.76 -6.10
CA SER A 87 -18.16 14.56 -5.92
C SER A 87 -19.14 13.72 -5.10
N ALA A 88 -19.53 14.26 -3.95
CA ALA A 88 -20.53 13.68 -3.09
C ALA A 88 -21.84 13.48 -3.88
N SER A 89 -22.16 12.23 -4.18
CA SER A 89 -23.53 11.81 -4.40
C SER A 89 -23.81 10.69 -3.40
N ALA A 90 -24.24 11.11 -2.22
CA ALA A 90 -24.74 10.21 -1.19
C ALA A 90 -26.03 9.56 -1.72
N SER A 91 -25.96 8.28 -2.04
CA SER A 91 -27.15 7.42 -2.14
C SER A 91 -27.01 6.35 -1.07
N ALA A 92 -27.70 6.56 0.05
CA ALA A 92 -27.80 5.61 1.12
C ALA A 92 -28.72 4.45 0.70
N SER A 93 -28.28 3.21 0.92
CA SER A 93 -29.17 2.07 1.16
C SER A 93 -28.42 0.99 1.96
N PRO A 94 -29.11 0.27 2.87
CA PRO A 94 -28.47 -0.37 4.02
C PRO A 94 -28.16 -1.86 3.81
N ALA A 95 -27.46 -2.40 4.80
CA ALA A 95 -27.31 -3.82 5.14
C ALA A 95 -26.44 -4.69 4.21
N GLY A 96 -25.17 -4.82 4.60
CA GLY A 96 -24.27 -5.89 4.17
C GLY A 96 -23.45 -6.36 5.37
N SER A 97 -23.93 -7.42 6.02
CA SER A 97 -23.29 -8.28 7.02
C SER A 97 -21.92 -7.81 7.54
N ALA A 98 -21.91 -7.26 8.76
CA ALA A 98 -20.69 -7.04 9.51
C ALA A 98 -20.04 -8.40 9.78
N SER A 99 -19.06 -8.76 8.94
CA SER A 99 -18.11 -9.82 9.24
C SER A 99 -17.48 -9.51 10.60
N PRO A 100 -17.34 -10.48 11.52
CA PRO A 100 -16.81 -10.20 12.85
C PRO A 100 -15.42 -9.59 12.68
N SER A 101 -15.33 -8.29 12.94
CA SER A 101 -14.06 -7.59 13.03
C SER A 101 -13.34 -8.27 14.18
N ALA A 102 -12.37 -9.14 13.86
CA ALA A 102 -11.54 -9.78 14.87
C ALA A 102 -10.99 -8.65 15.74
N SER A 103 -11.45 -8.57 16.98
CA SER A 103 -10.96 -7.57 17.93
C SER A 103 -9.44 -7.60 17.90
N PRO A 104 -8.77 -6.43 17.86
CA PRO A 104 -7.32 -6.40 17.83
C PRO A 104 -6.83 -7.22 19.03
N SER A 105 -6.14 -8.32 18.75
CA SER A 105 -5.61 -9.16 19.81
C SER A 105 -4.72 -8.27 20.68
N PRO A 106 -4.90 -8.25 22.02
CA PRO A 106 -4.24 -7.27 22.87
C PRO A 106 -2.73 -7.25 22.65
N VAL A 107 -2.13 -6.06 22.76
CA VAL A 107 -0.67 -5.92 22.73
C VAL A 107 -0.13 -6.62 23.98
N PRO A 108 0.84 -7.54 23.85
CA PRO A 108 1.47 -8.16 25.01
C PRO A 108 2.07 -7.13 25.96
N GLU A 109 1.95 -7.34 27.27
CA GLU A 109 2.57 -6.50 28.31
C GLU A 109 4.10 -6.62 28.34
N ASP A 110 4.65 -7.73 27.84
CA ASP A 110 6.09 -7.89 27.68
C ASP A 110 6.56 -7.23 26.37
N PRO A 111 7.52 -6.27 26.42
CA PRO A 111 8.00 -5.56 25.22
C PRO A 111 8.60 -6.50 24.16
N LYS A 112 9.30 -7.57 24.57
CA LYS A 112 9.91 -8.53 23.64
C LYS A 112 8.82 -9.35 22.93
N ALA A 113 7.81 -9.80 23.65
CA ALA A 113 6.64 -10.47 23.08
C ALA A 113 5.86 -9.54 22.13
N ALA A 114 5.75 -8.24 22.45
CA ALA A 114 5.13 -7.26 21.57
C ALA A 114 5.91 -7.10 20.25
N LEU A 115 7.25 -7.00 20.30
CA LEU A 115 8.11 -6.99 19.12
C LEU A 115 8.01 -8.28 18.31
N ALA A 116 8.01 -9.45 18.96
CA ALA A 116 7.87 -10.75 18.29
C ALA A 116 6.52 -10.88 17.55
N LYS A 117 5.43 -10.41 18.18
CA LYS A 117 4.10 -10.40 17.56
C LYS A 117 4.04 -9.44 16.36
N LEU A 118 4.68 -8.28 16.46
CA LEU A 118 4.77 -7.32 15.36
C LEU A 118 5.63 -7.86 14.21
N ALA A 119 6.74 -8.53 14.51
CA ALA A 119 7.60 -9.21 13.54
C ALA A 119 6.83 -10.32 12.80
N ALA A 120 6.01 -11.09 13.51
CA ALA A 120 5.16 -12.11 12.90
C ALA A 120 4.11 -11.48 11.97
N ALA A 121 3.54 -10.32 12.34
CA ALA A 121 2.60 -9.60 11.49
C ALA A 121 3.25 -9.08 10.19
N GLU A 122 4.44 -8.49 10.28
CA GLU A 122 5.24 -8.06 9.12
C GLU A 122 5.56 -9.24 8.19
N ARG A 123 6.06 -10.35 8.75
CA ARG A 123 6.40 -11.55 7.99
C ARG A 123 5.18 -12.16 7.30
N ALA A 124 4.06 -12.31 8.02
CA ALA A 124 2.83 -12.85 7.44
C ALA A 124 2.31 -11.99 6.28
N LEU A 125 2.44 -10.67 6.38
CA LEU A 125 2.01 -9.78 5.31
C LEU A 125 2.99 -9.78 4.12
N ALA A 126 4.29 -9.83 4.38
CA ALA A 126 5.31 -10.03 3.34
C ALA A 126 5.07 -11.33 2.57
N ASP A 127 4.82 -12.45 3.25
CA ASP A 127 4.54 -13.74 2.64
C ASP A 127 3.26 -13.72 1.82
N LYS A 128 2.20 -13.07 2.33
CA LYS A 128 0.93 -12.90 1.60
C LYS A 128 1.14 -12.11 0.31
N ARG A 129 1.93 -11.04 0.34
CA ARG A 129 2.27 -10.24 -0.85
C ARG A 129 3.10 -11.06 -1.83
N ALA A 130 4.11 -11.78 -1.37
CA ALA A 130 4.95 -12.65 -2.20
C ALA A 130 4.12 -13.72 -2.93
N LYS A 131 3.18 -14.37 -2.21
CA LYS A 131 2.24 -15.35 -2.81
C LYS A 131 1.32 -14.74 -3.86
N ALA A 132 0.97 -13.46 -3.73
CA ALA A 132 0.06 -12.78 -4.66
C ALA A 132 0.76 -12.26 -5.93
N LEU A 133 2.11 -12.27 -5.99
CA LEU A 133 2.86 -11.70 -7.11
C LEU A 133 2.50 -12.30 -8.46
N SER A 134 2.24 -13.61 -8.53
CA SER A 134 1.89 -14.31 -9.78
C SER A 134 0.53 -13.89 -10.37
N ALA A 135 -0.33 -13.27 -9.57
CA ALA A 135 -1.66 -12.81 -9.98
C ALA A 135 -1.67 -11.32 -10.42
N VAL A 136 -0.53 -10.63 -10.34
CA VAL A 136 -0.42 -9.20 -10.62
C VAL A 136 0.56 -8.97 -11.78
N PRO A 137 0.20 -8.20 -12.81
CA PRO A 137 1.09 -7.95 -13.94
C PRO A 137 2.06 -6.79 -13.69
N GLY A 138 3.18 -6.83 -14.42
CA GLY A 138 4.02 -5.67 -14.74
C GLY A 138 4.58 -4.90 -13.53
N GLU A 139 4.54 -3.56 -13.63
CA GLU A 139 5.13 -2.65 -12.64
C GLU A 139 4.57 -2.84 -11.23
N VAL A 140 3.29 -3.17 -11.12
CA VAL A 140 2.64 -3.34 -9.81
C VAL A 140 3.15 -4.58 -9.09
N ALA A 141 3.49 -5.65 -9.81
CA ALA A 141 4.14 -6.82 -9.22
C ALA A 141 5.55 -6.48 -8.72
N ARG A 142 6.33 -5.70 -9.50
CA ARG A 142 7.68 -5.26 -9.09
C ARG A 142 7.63 -4.39 -7.82
N LEU A 143 6.71 -3.43 -7.77
CA LEU A 143 6.50 -2.61 -6.58
C LEU A 143 6.06 -3.46 -5.37
N MET A 144 5.13 -4.41 -5.58
CA MET A 144 4.68 -5.31 -4.51
C MET A 144 5.80 -6.21 -4.00
N ALA A 145 6.68 -6.70 -4.87
CA ALA A 145 7.84 -7.50 -4.51
C ALA A 145 8.83 -6.68 -3.67
N SER A 146 9.10 -5.43 -4.05
CA SER A 146 9.95 -4.52 -3.26
C SER A 146 9.40 -4.29 -1.86
N VAL A 147 8.09 -4.03 -1.72
CA VAL A 147 7.44 -3.84 -0.42
C VAL A 147 7.37 -5.14 0.40
N ALA A 148 7.21 -6.29 -0.25
CA ALA A 148 7.29 -7.59 0.43
C ALA A 148 8.69 -7.82 1.01
N ALA A 149 9.75 -7.52 0.24
CA ALA A 149 11.13 -7.62 0.70
C ALA A 149 11.44 -6.65 1.85
N ALA A 150 10.97 -5.40 1.78
CA ALA A 150 11.11 -4.43 2.86
C ALA A 150 10.41 -4.92 4.16
N GLY A 151 9.18 -5.44 4.05
CA GLY A 151 8.46 -6.03 5.19
C GLY A 151 9.18 -7.23 5.81
N ALA A 152 9.82 -8.08 4.99
CA ALA A 152 10.67 -9.16 5.49
C ALA A 152 11.91 -8.64 6.24
N GLY A 153 12.51 -7.54 5.75
CA GLY A 153 13.59 -6.84 6.44
C GLY A 153 13.15 -6.22 7.78
N HIS A 154 11.97 -5.60 7.83
CA HIS A 154 11.40 -5.11 9.09
C HIS A 154 11.17 -6.26 10.08
N ALA A 155 10.61 -7.38 9.62
CA ALA A 155 10.41 -8.55 10.47
C ALA A 155 11.73 -9.07 11.06
N TYR A 156 12.82 -9.03 10.29
CA TYR A 156 14.16 -9.34 10.78
C TYR A 156 14.61 -8.35 11.86
N LEU A 157 14.56 -7.03 11.60
CA LEU A 157 14.97 -6.00 12.56
C LEU A 157 14.17 -6.07 13.88
N LEU A 158 12.86 -6.30 13.80
CA LEU A 158 12.00 -6.47 14.97
C LEU A 158 12.35 -7.74 15.75
N THR A 159 12.74 -8.82 15.06
CA THR A 159 13.20 -10.06 15.71
C THR A 159 14.54 -9.83 16.42
N GLU A 160 15.47 -9.08 15.82
CA GLU A 160 16.73 -8.71 16.49
C GLU A 160 16.50 -7.79 17.69
N GLY A 161 15.59 -6.83 17.60
CA GLY A 161 15.22 -5.96 18.73
C GLY A 161 14.52 -6.68 19.89
N ALA A 162 14.01 -7.90 19.66
CA ALA A 162 13.38 -8.72 20.70
C ALA A 162 14.36 -9.63 21.45
N LYS A 163 15.62 -9.72 21.02
CA LYS A 163 16.66 -10.51 21.69
C LYS A 163 17.23 -9.74 22.88
#